data_AF-A0ABD2NUA5-F1
#
_entry.id   AF-A0ABD2NUA5-F1
#
_cell.length_a   1.000
_cell.length_b   1.000
_cell.length_c   1.000
_cell.angle_alpha   90.00
_cell.angle_beta   90.00
_cell.angle_gamma   90.00
#
_symmetry.space_group_name_H-M   'P 1'
#
loop_
_entity.id
_entity.type
_entity.pdbx_description
1 polymer ?
#
loop_
_entity_poly.entity_id
_entity_poly.type
_entity_poly.pdbx_seq_one_letter_code
_entity_poly.pdbx_strand_id
1 'polypeptide(L)'
;MKATIDNKTIYLNHDLCYVYSVINDKVSRSIDHELSCPDHEEADTKAIHLACQMKEDPTVTIRTADTDVVIIMLANMEHMKASVGDWIDLGVGNAR
;
A
#
# COMPACT_ATOMS: atom_id res chain seq x y z
N MET A 1 14.31 22.48 -7.84
CA MET A 1 13.30 21.64 -8.53
C MET A 1 12.24 21.31 -7.49
N LYS A 2 10.96 21.64 -7.71
CA LYS A 2 9.91 21.22 -6.77
C LYS A 2 9.65 19.74 -7.07
N ALA A 3 9.94 18.86 -6.13
CA ALA A 3 9.64 17.44 -6.30
C ALA A 3 8.12 17.29 -6.41
N THR A 4 7.67 16.67 -7.49
CA THR A 4 6.27 16.31 -7.71
C THR A 4 6.20 14.78 -7.78
N ILE A 5 5.02 14.18 -7.62
CA ILE A 5 4.85 12.73 -7.66
C ILE A 5 4.87 12.15 -9.09
N ASP A 6 5.18 12.99 -10.09
CA ASP A 6 5.22 12.68 -11.52
C ASP A 6 3.99 11.89 -12.00
N ASN A 7 4.18 10.76 -12.68
CA ASN A 7 3.11 9.88 -13.12
C ASN A 7 2.73 8.80 -12.10
N LYS A 8 3.19 8.92 -10.84
CA LYS A 8 2.90 7.94 -9.80
C LYS A 8 1.53 8.20 -9.19
N THR A 9 0.83 7.11 -8.91
CA THR A 9 -0.30 7.12 -8.00
C THR A 9 0.21 6.80 -6.60
N ILE A 10 -0.08 7.67 -5.64
CA ILE A 10 0.24 7.44 -4.22
C ILE A 10 -1.05 7.14 -3.48
N TYR A 11 -1.09 5.99 -2.83
CA TYR A 11 -2.13 5.62 -1.89
C TYR A 11 -1.63 5.91 -0.48
N LEU A 12 -2.39 6.70 0.27
CA LEU A 12 -2.11 7.01 1.67
C LEU A 12 -3.27 6.48 2.52
N ASN A 13 -3.01 5.39 3.26
CA ASN A 13 -4.01 4.75 4.10
C ASN A 13 -3.78 5.16 5.56
N HIS A 14 -4.66 6.03 6.09
CA HIS A 14 -4.59 6.53 7.46
C HIS A 14 -5.95 6.33 8.16
N ASP A 15 -6.89 7.25 7.95
CA ASP A 15 -8.30 7.16 8.34
C ASP A 15 -9.15 6.63 7.18
N LEU A 16 -8.87 7.12 5.99
CA LEU A 16 -9.37 6.61 4.72
C LEU A 16 -8.19 6.39 3.78
N CYS A 17 -8.43 5.69 2.67
CA CYS A 17 -7.45 5.56 1.60
C CYS A 17 -7.54 6.79 0.68
N TYR A 18 -6.62 7.73 0.84
CA TYR A 18 -6.47 8.88 -0.05
C TYR A 18 -5.61 8.51 -1.25
N VAL A 19 -6.10 8.80 -2.45
CA VAL A 19 -5.40 8.54 -3.71
C VAL A 19 -4.93 9.86 -4.28
N TYR A 20 -3.63 10.00 -4.46
CA TYR A 20 -2.98 11.15 -5.08
C TYR A 20 -2.47 10.77 -6.46
N SER A 21 -2.77 11.58 -7.46
CA SER A 21 -2.30 11.41 -8.84
C SER A 21 -2.07 12.78 -9.48
N VAL A 22 -1.29 12.84 -10.57
CA VAL A 22 -1.11 14.09 -11.32
C VAL A 22 -2.06 14.11 -12.52
N ILE A 23 -2.92 15.12 -12.56
CA ILE A 23 -3.85 15.38 -13.66
C ILE A 23 -3.61 16.83 -14.12
N ASN A 24 -3.24 17.02 -15.39
CA ASN A 24 -2.94 18.34 -15.96
C ASN A 24 -1.93 19.15 -15.13
N ASP A 25 -0.79 18.53 -14.80
CA ASP A 25 0.30 19.11 -13.99
C ASP A 25 -0.11 19.57 -12.57
N LYS A 26 -1.25 19.09 -12.07
CA LYS A 26 -1.74 19.36 -10.72
C LYS A 26 -1.91 18.05 -9.98
N VAL A 27 -1.55 18.05 -8.69
CA VAL A 27 -1.85 16.93 -7.79
C VAL A 27 -3.34 16.95 -7.50
N SER A 28 -4.04 15.91 -7.96
CA SER A 28 -5.42 15.61 -7.61
C SER A 28 -5.45 14.69 -6.40
N ARG A 29 -6.49 14.81 -5.58
CA ARG A 29 -6.74 13.93 -4.42
C ARG A 29 -8.17 13.41 -4.50
N SER A 30 -8.33 12.09 -4.45
CA SER A 30 -9.62 11.41 -4.29
C SER A 30 -9.58 10.45 -3.10
N ILE A 31 -10.73 9.87 -2.75
CA ILE A 31 -10.84 8.82 -1.73
C ILE A 31 -11.20 7.52 -2.43
N ASP A 32 -10.51 6.44 -2.10
CA ASP A 32 -10.86 5.08 -2.51
C ASP A 32 -11.52 4.36 -1.34
N HIS A 33 -12.84 4.23 -1.41
CA HIS A 33 -13.63 3.61 -0.35
C HIS A 33 -13.46 2.08 -0.29
N GLU A 34 -13.08 1.43 -1.40
CA GLU A 34 -12.83 -0.02 -1.41
C GLU A 34 -11.53 -0.36 -0.68
N LEU A 35 -10.52 0.50 -0.81
CA LEU A 35 -9.23 0.35 -0.14
C LEU A 35 -9.19 1.00 1.25
N SER A 36 -10.28 1.63 1.68
CA SER A 36 -10.41 2.18 3.03
C SER A 36 -10.82 1.06 3.99
N CYS A 37 -10.02 0.82 5.05
CA CYS A 37 -10.35 -0.14 6.10
C CYS A 37 -10.36 0.56 7.46
N PRO A 38 -11.53 1.11 7.89
CA PRO A 38 -11.66 1.83 9.15
C PRO A 38 -11.50 0.94 10.39
N ASP A 39 -11.76 -0.37 10.24
CA ASP A 39 -11.70 -1.34 11.33
C ASP A 39 -10.26 -1.68 11.74
N HIS A 40 -9.29 -1.47 10.84
CA HIS A 40 -7.87 -1.62 11.15
C HIS A 40 -7.32 -0.31 11.70
N GLU A 41 -6.74 -0.33 12.89
CA GLU A 41 -6.10 0.86 13.47
C GLU A 41 -4.66 1.00 12.98
N GLU A 42 -3.88 -0.08 13.09
CA GLU A 42 -2.43 -0.11 12.92
C GLU A 42 -1.98 -0.11 11.44
N ALA A 43 -0.80 0.47 11.18
CA ALA A 43 -0.31 0.69 9.82
C ALA A 43 0.09 -0.61 9.11
N ASP A 44 0.60 -1.59 9.86
CA ASP A 44 0.97 -2.92 9.39
C ASP A 44 -0.26 -3.72 8.89
N THR A 45 -1.33 -3.81 9.67
CA THR A 45 -2.58 -4.47 9.30
C THR A 45 -3.26 -3.78 8.12
N LYS A 46 -3.17 -2.44 8.01
CA LYS A 46 -3.62 -1.69 6.83
C LYS A 46 -2.81 -1.99 5.58
N ALA A 47 -1.48 -2.10 5.70
CA ALA A 47 -0.61 -2.43 4.58
C ALA A 47 -0.91 -3.84 4.04
N ILE A 48 -1.11 -4.82 4.93
CA ILE A 48 -1.46 -6.19 4.53
C ILE A 48 -2.86 -6.26 3.91
N HIS A 49 -3.84 -5.56 4.48
CA HIS A 49 -5.17 -5.46 3.88
C HIS A 49 -5.09 -4.94 2.43
N LEU A 50 -4.32 -3.88 2.20
CA LEU A 50 -4.11 -3.31 0.88
C LEU A 50 -3.47 -4.32 -0.09
N ALA A 51 -2.44 -5.04 0.34
CA ALA A 51 -1.80 -6.09 -0.47
C ALA A 51 -2.81 -7.16 -0.90
N CYS A 52 -3.65 -7.64 0.02
CA CYS A 52 -4.69 -8.64 -0.27
C CYS A 52 -5.78 -8.12 -1.24
N GLN A 53 -6.06 -6.81 -1.26
CA GLN A 53 -7.08 -6.21 -2.16
C GLN A 53 -6.57 -5.93 -3.59
N MET A 54 -5.28 -6.11 -3.87
CA MET A 54 -4.72 -5.85 -5.19
C MET A 54 -5.43 -6.68 -6.31
N LYS A 55 -5.60 -6.08 -7.49
CA LYS A 55 -6.22 -6.72 -8.67
C LYS A 55 -5.20 -7.59 -9.41
N GLU A 56 -5.54 -8.21 -10.55
CA GLU A 56 -4.71 -9.27 -11.17
C GLU A 56 -3.35 -8.76 -11.69
N ASP A 57 -2.32 -9.60 -11.51
CA ASP A 57 -0.92 -9.49 -11.98
C ASP A 57 0.00 -8.34 -11.45
N PRO A 58 -0.21 -7.71 -10.27
CA PRO A 58 0.75 -6.76 -9.72
C PRO A 58 1.88 -7.48 -8.99
N THR A 59 3.07 -6.88 -9.04
CA THR A 59 4.16 -7.16 -8.10
C THR A 59 4.08 -6.16 -6.95
N VAL A 60 3.85 -6.65 -5.73
CA VAL A 60 3.84 -5.82 -4.53
C VAL A 60 5.18 -5.94 -3.83
N THR A 61 5.76 -4.81 -3.44
CA THR A 61 6.95 -4.77 -2.58
C THR A 61 6.60 -4.03 -1.31
N ILE A 62 6.56 -4.76 -0.20
CA ILE A 62 6.36 -4.21 1.14
C ILE A 62 7.74 -3.92 1.73
N ARG A 63 7.96 -2.68 2.16
CA ARG A 63 9.21 -2.24 2.78
C ARG A 63 8.93 -1.87 4.22
N THR A 64 9.59 -2.55 5.14
CA THR A 64 9.32 -2.39 6.56
C THR A 64 10.57 -2.63 7.41
N ALA A 65 10.68 -1.90 8.51
CA ALA A 65 11.59 -2.23 9.60
C ALA A 65 10.90 -3.06 10.69
N ASP A 66 9.57 -3.06 10.70
CA ASP A 66 8.71 -3.77 11.63
C ASP A 66 8.55 -5.23 11.20
N THR A 67 8.91 -6.16 12.08
CA THR A 67 8.84 -7.60 11.83
C THR A 67 7.43 -8.14 11.87
N ASP A 68 6.50 -7.46 12.56
CA ASP A 68 5.13 -7.95 12.73
C ASP A 68 4.39 -7.95 11.39
N VAL A 69 4.74 -7.03 10.47
CA VAL A 69 4.27 -7.02 9.07
C VAL A 69 4.49 -8.37 8.36
N VAL A 70 5.64 -9.03 8.57
CA VAL A 70 5.92 -10.33 7.94
C VAL A 70 5.01 -11.41 8.51
N ILE A 71 4.82 -11.43 9.82
CA ILE A 71 3.99 -12.43 10.50
C ILE A 71 2.51 -12.24 10.12
N ILE A 72 2.04 -10.99 10.11
CA ILE A 72 0.68 -10.64 9.70
C ILE A 72 0.47 -11.02 8.22
N MET A 73 1.44 -10.75 7.34
CA MET A 73 1.34 -11.16 5.95
C MET A 73 1.22 -12.68 5.82
N LEU A 74 2.10 -13.44 6.49
CA LEU A 74 2.07 -14.90 6.47
C LEU A 74 0.73 -15.46 6.94
N ALA A 75 0.15 -14.86 8.00
CA ALA A 75 -1.15 -15.25 8.54
C ALA A 75 -2.33 -14.93 7.61
N ASN A 76 -2.18 -13.99 6.68
CA ASN A 76 -3.24 -13.53 5.77
C ASN A 76 -3.04 -13.93 4.30
N MET A 77 -2.03 -14.75 3.99
CA MET A 77 -1.74 -15.18 2.61
C MET A 77 -2.91 -15.90 1.93
N GLU A 78 -3.81 -16.54 2.69
CA GLU A 78 -5.01 -17.17 2.12
C GLU A 78 -6.00 -16.18 1.50
N HIS A 79 -5.92 -14.90 1.86
CA HIS A 79 -6.73 -13.82 1.28
C HIS A 79 -6.10 -13.20 0.03
N MET A 80 -4.86 -13.57 -0.30
CA MET A 80 -4.19 -13.11 -1.50
C MET A 80 -4.70 -13.81 -2.75
N LYS A 81 -4.75 -13.06 -3.86
CA LYS A 81 -5.00 -13.64 -5.17
C LYS A 81 -3.73 -14.34 -5.67
N ALA A 82 -3.89 -15.55 -6.23
CA ALA A 82 -2.78 -16.36 -6.70
C ALA A 82 -1.93 -15.71 -7.83
N SER A 83 -2.47 -14.71 -8.53
CA SER A 83 -1.77 -13.94 -9.56
C SER A 83 -0.90 -12.80 -9.02
N VAL A 84 -0.99 -12.48 -7.74
CA VAL A 84 -0.22 -11.39 -7.11
C VAL A 84 1.13 -11.93 -6.64
N GLY A 85 2.21 -11.26 -7.04
CA GLY A 85 3.57 -11.59 -6.64
C GLY A 85 4.09 -10.66 -5.55
N ASP A 86 4.45 -11.20 -4.39
CA ASP A 86 4.81 -10.39 -3.21
C ASP A 86 6.27 -10.55 -2.79
N TRP A 87 6.88 -9.41 -2.47
CA TRP A 87 8.23 -9.30 -1.92
C TRP A 87 8.19 -8.46 -0.65
N ILE A 88 8.91 -8.88 0.39
CA ILE A 88 9.08 -8.09 1.61
C ILE A 88 10.57 -7.77 1.80
N ASP A 89 10.91 -6.48 1.71
CA ASP A 89 12.21 -5.96 2.16
C ASP A 89 12.09 -5.68 3.66
N LEU A 90 12.62 -6.59 4.49
CA LEU A 90 12.62 -6.45 5.95
C LEU A 90 13.89 -5.74 6.45
N GLY A 91 13.75 -4.92 7.50
CA GLY A 91 14.85 -4.18 8.12
C GLY A 91 15.22 -2.90 7.38
N VAL A 92 14.34 -2.41 6.48
CA VAL A 92 14.57 -1.19 5.70
C VAL A 92 13.55 -0.10 6.06
N GLY A 93 14.01 1.15 6.13
CA GLY A 93 13.15 2.32 6.27
C GLY A 93 12.80 2.98 4.93
N ASN A 94 12.26 4.20 5.00
CA ASN A 94 11.85 4.99 3.83
C ASN A 94 13.00 5.65 3.05
N ALA A 95 14.26 5.42 3.40
CA ALA A 95 15.40 5.97 2.67
C ALA A 95 15.66 5.16 1.39
N ARG A 96 15.60 5.83 0.23
CA ARG A 96 16.27 5.46 -1.02
C ARG A 96 16.75 6.74 -1.70
#